data_AF-A0A7J4IJ69-F1
#
_entry.id   AF-A0A7J4IJ69-F1
#
_cell.length_a   1.000
_cell.length_b   1.000
_cell.length_c   1.000
_cell.angle_alpha   90.00
_cell.angle_beta   90.00
_cell.angle_gamma   90.00
#
_symmetry.space_group_name_H-M   'P 1'
#
loop_
_entity.id
_entity.type
_entity.pdbx_description
1 polymer ?
#
loop_
_entity_poly.entity_id
_entity_poly.type
_entity_poly.pdbx_seq_one_letter_code
_entity_poly.pdbx_strand_id
1 'polypeptide(L)'
;AEWMLHATRESARMYNFSSISDVSDLLIRVQNGCKEELLNLVTLKGVGRVRARTLYHEGFKTVNDLRNVPLERLSKIKGIGSAVAKNIKQQIGESGVRGNKPLRGSRR
;
A
#
# COMPACT_ATOMS: atom_id res chain seq x y z
N ALA A 1 15.36 -15.53 -6.84
CA ALA A 1 14.14 -16.11 -6.23
C ALA A 1 12.85 -15.70 -6.97
N GLU A 2 12.74 -14.45 -7.43
CA GLU A 2 11.53 -13.91 -8.08
C GLU A 2 11.01 -14.71 -9.29
N TRP A 3 11.90 -15.17 -10.16
CA TRP A 3 11.56 -15.99 -11.34
C TRP A 3 10.77 -17.27 -11.03
N MET A 4 11.10 -17.98 -9.95
CA MET A 4 10.40 -19.19 -9.54
C MET A 4 9.01 -18.87 -8.99
N LEU A 5 8.87 -17.80 -8.22
CA LEU A 5 7.56 -17.36 -7.71
C LEU A 5 6.62 -16.91 -8.84
N HIS A 6 7.18 -16.27 -9.86
CA HIS A 6 6.41 -15.92 -11.05
C HIS A 6 5.93 -17.18 -11.78
N ALA A 7 6.79 -18.19 -11.98
CA ALA A 7 6.38 -19.47 -12.56
C ALA A 7 5.28 -20.16 -11.72
N THR A 8 5.44 -20.22 -10.40
CA THR A 8 4.45 -20.78 -9.48
C THR A 8 3.10 -20.06 -9.56
N ARG A 9 3.09 -18.73 -9.70
CA ARG A 9 1.86 -17.94 -9.88
C ARG A 9 1.15 -18.32 -11.17
N GLU A 10 1.88 -18.45 -12.27
CA GLU A 10 1.30 -18.84 -13.55
C GLU A 10 0.79 -20.29 -13.54
N SER A 11 1.48 -21.20 -12.84
CA SER A 11 0.95 -22.54 -12.57
C SER A 11 -0.32 -22.49 -11.71
N ALA A 12 -0.35 -21.69 -10.64
CA ALA A 12 -1.52 -21.54 -9.78
C ALA A 12 -2.74 -21.01 -10.56
N ARG A 13 -2.55 -20.11 -11.52
CA ARG A 13 -3.63 -19.65 -12.41
C ARG A 13 -4.29 -20.77 -13.21
N MET A 14 -3.55 -21.84 -13.52
CA MET A 14 -4.07 -22.97 -14.29
C MET A 14 -4.71 -24.05 -13.40
N TYR A 15 -4.21 -24.26 -12.18
CA TYR A 15 -4.61 -25.40 -11.34
C TYR A 15 -5.37 -25.02 -10.07
N ASN A 16 -5.20 -23.82 -9.50
CA ASN A 16 -5.84 -23.42 -8.25
C ASN A 16 -5.94 -21.89 -8.09
N PHE A 17 -7.12 -21.34 -8.35
CA PHE A 17 -7.37 -19.90 -8.23
C PHE A 17 -7.29 -19.36 -6.79
N SER A 18 -7.47 -20.22 -5.78
CA SER A 18 -7.49 -19.79 -4.38
C SER A 18 -6.12 -19.37 -3.87
N SER A 19 -5.03 -19.89 -4.42
CA SER A 19 -3.66 -19.62 -3.93
C SER A 19 -2.96 -18.47 -4.65
N ILE A 20 -3.64 -17.81 -5.60
CA ILE A 20 -3.04 -16.73 -6.40
C ILE A 20 -2.73 -15.49 -5.55
N SER A 21 -3.60 -15.16 -4.59
CA SER A 21 -3.40 -14.06 -3.64
C SER A 21 -2.13 -14.27 -2.84
N ASP A 22 -2.00 -15.46 -2.25
CA ASP A 22 -0.93 -15.79 -1.33
C ASP A 22 0.44 -15.76 -2.03
N VAL A 23 0.51 -16.31 -3.25
CA VAL A 23 1.73 -16.28 -4.07
C VAL A 23 2.07 -14.85 -4.50
N SER A 24 1.07 -14.02 -4.80
CA SER A 24 1.28 -12.61 -5.17
C SER A 24 1.82 -11.78 -4.01
N ASP A 25 1.27 -11.98 -2.81
CA ASP A 25 1.75 -11.33 -1.59
C ASP A 25 3.17 -11.79 -1.25
N LEU A 26 3.45 -13.08 -1.43
CA LEU A 26 4.80 -13.62 -1.25
C LEU A 26 5.80 -13.00 -2.24
N LEU A 27 5.40 -12.79 -3.49
CA LEU A 27 6.23 -12.17 -4.52
C LEU A 27 6.64 -10.75 -4.12
N ILE A 28 5.67 -9.94 -3.66
CA ILE A 28 5.93 -8.57 -3.18
C ILE A 28 6.83 -8.58 -1.94
N ARG A 29 6.63 -9.54 -1.02
CA ARG A 29 7.47 -9.71 0.19
C ARG A 29 8.90 -10.07 -0.15
N VAL A 30 9.11 -10.95 -1.14
CA VAL A 30 10.45 -11.37 -1.58
C VAL A 30 11.17 -10.26 -2.33
N GLN A 31 10.48 -9.53 -3.21
CA GLN A 31 11.05 -8.37 -3.92
C GLN A 31 11.53 -7.29 -2.94
N ASN A 32 10.72 -6.99 -1.92
CA ASN A 32 10.99 -5.88 -1.01
C ASN A 32 11.69 -6.30 0.30
N GLY A 33 11.86 -7.61 0.53
CA GLY A 33 12.46 -8.16 1.74
C GLY A 33 11.74 -7.72 3.01
N CYS A 34 10.41 -7.68 2.98
CA CYS A 34 9.57 -7.14 4.05
C CYS A 34 8.59 -8.17 4.62
N LYS A 35 8.17 -7.94 5.87
CA LYS A 35 7.08 -8.70 6.50
C LYS A 35 5.74 -8.32 5.88
N GLU A 36 4.76 -9.19 6.05
CA GLU A 36 3.39 -9.04 5.54
C GLU A 36 2.72 -7.75 6.04
N GLU A 37 2.99 -7.37 7.28
CA GLU A 37 2.49 -6.13 7.90
C GLU A 37 2.90 -4.84 7.16
N LEU A 38 3.94 -4.90 6.32
CA LEU A 38 4.46 -3.75 5.57
C LEU A 38 3.93 -3.69 4.14
N LEU A 39 3.23 -4.72 3.66
CA LEU A 39 2.75 -4.81 2.27
C LEU A 39 1.89 -3.60 1.89
N ASN A 40 1.03 -3.16 2.80
CA ASN A 40 0.15 -2.00 2.58
C ASN A 40 0.90 -0.67 2.38
N LEU A 41 2.12 -0.55 2.91
CA LEU A 41 2.92 0.68 2.84
C LEU A 41 3.92 0.65 1.69
N VAL A 42 4.46 -0.54 1.39
CA VAL A 42 5.49 -0.74 0.36
C VAL A 42 4.92 -0.64 -1.06
N THR A 43 3.60 -0.80 -1.23
CA THR A 43 2.92 -0.55 -2.51
C THR A 43 2.97 0.92 -2.95
N LEU A 44 3.24 1.86 -2.03
CA LEU A 44 3.40 3.28 -2.35
C LEU A 44 4.74 3.53 -3.05
N LYS A 45 4.70 4.21 -4.20
CA LYS A 45 5.93 4.50 -4.96
C LYS A 45 6.81 5.45 -4.16
N GLY A 46 8.07 5.07 -3.97
CA GLY A 46 9.04 5.80 -3.16
C GLY A 46 9.09 5.39 -1.69
N VAL A 47 8.28 4.42 -1.27
CA VAL A 47 8.32 3.80 0.06
C VAL A 47 8.91 2.39 -0.06
N GLY A 48 10.21 2.26 0.17
CA GLY A 48 10.88 0.96 0.26
C GLY A 48 10.92 0.40 1.69
N ARG A 49 11.64 -0.70 1.90
CA ARG A 49 11.76 -1.42 3.19
C ARG A 49 12.05 -0.52 4.40
N VAL A 50 13.00 0.39 4.28
CA VAL A 50 13.46 1.24 5.40
C VAL A 50 12.36 2.24 5.79
N ARG A 51 11.79 2.94 4.80
CA ARG A 51 10.74 3.94 5.04
C ARG A 51 9.44 3.30 5.52
N ALA A 52 9.07 2.16 4.95
CA ALA A 52 7.92 1.38 5.40
C ALA A 52 8.07 0.97 6.87
N ARG A 53 9.27 0.52 7.27
CA ARG A 53 9.54 0.17 8.67
C ARG A 53 9.44 1.38 9.60
N THR A 54 9.97 2.54 9.21
CA THR A 54 9.81 3.76 10.03
C THR A 54 8.34 4.15 10.18
N LEU A 55 7.56 4.13 9.08
CA LEU A 55 6.12 4.42 9.12
C LEU A 55 5.38 3.48 10.07
N TYR A 56 5.72 2.19 10.02
CA TYR A 56 5.14 1.18 10.88
C TYR A 56 5.49 1.40 12.36
N HIS A 57 6.73 1.80 12.68
CA HIS A 57 7.15 2.14 14.04
C HIS A 57 6.44 3.38 14.59
N GLU A 58 6.14 4.36 13.73
CA GLU A 58 5.35 5.55 14.09
C GLU A 58 3.84 5.25 14.25
N GLY A 59 3.42 4.01 14.01
CA GLY A 59 2.04 3.55 14.19
C GLY A 59 1.17 3.63 12.94
N PHE A 60 1.73 4.00 11.78
CA PHE A 60 1.00 4.01 10.50
C PHE A 60 1.05 2.62 9.89
N LYS A 61 -0.05 1.88 9.97
CA LYS A 61 -0.13 0.50 9.47
C LYS A 61 -0.84 0.41 8.11
N THR A 62 -1.73 1.36 7.84
CA THR A 62 -2.55 1.37 6.63
C THR A 62 -2.41 2.67 5.85
N VAL A 63 -2.77 2.60 4.57
CA VAL A 63 -2.86 3.77 3.69
C VAL A 63 -3.89 4.79 4.22
N ASN A 64 -4.93 4.32 4.91
CA ASN A 64 -5.93 5.18 5.54
C ASN A 64 -5.37 5.98 6.70
N ASP A 65 -4.47 5.40 7.50
CA ASP A 65 -3.82 6.13 8.59
C ASP A 65 -2.98 7.28 8.05
N LEU A 66 -2.29 7.07 6.93
CA LEU A 66 -1.52 8.10 6.23
C LEU A 66 -2.41 9.20 5.63
N ARG A 67 -3.68 8.89 5.33
CA ARG A 67 -4.62 9.86 4.75
C ARG A 67 -5.01 10.95 5.75
N ASN A 68 -5.21 10.61 7.02
CA ASN A 68 -5.64 11.56 8.05
C ASN A 68 -4.50 12.40 8.62
N VAL A 69 -3.26 12.07 8.30
CA VAL A 69 -2.08 12.70 8.89
C VAL A 69 -1.70 13.97 8.12
N PRO A 70 -1.43 15.10 8.80
CA PRO A 70 -0.96 16.32 8.15
C PRO A 70 0.44 16.13 7.56
N LEU A 71 0.71 16.81 6.44
CA LEU A 71 1.97 16.69 5.70
C LEU A 71 3.19 17.06 6.57
N GLU A 72 3.03 18.00 7.49
CA GLU A 72 4.07 18.39 8.47
C GLU A 72 4.46 17.27 9.42
N ARG A 73 3.52 16.40 9.80
CA ARG A 73 3.82 15.25 10.65
C ARG A 73 4.57 14.19 9.86
N LEU A 74 4.18 13.97 8.60
CA LEU A 74 4.87 13.03 7.70
C LEU A 74 6.31 13.47 7.38
N SER A 75 6.54 14.77 7.21
CA SER A 75 7.88 15.31 6.90
C SER A 75 8.83 15.35 8.11
N LYS A 76 8.29 15.29 9.34
CA LYS A 76 9.08 15.17 10.57
C LYS A 76 9.59 13.74 10.82
N ILE A 77 9.06 12.74 10.12
CA ILE A 77 9.46 11.34 10.30
C ILE A 77 10.86 11.11 9.72
N LYS A 78 11.72 10.44 10.49
CA LYS A 78 13.10 10.13 10.11
C LYS A 78 13.15 9.32 8.80
N GLY A 79 13.69 9.92 7.74
CA GLY A 79 13.85 9.27 6.42
C GLY A 79 12.71 9.53 5.43
N ILE A 80 11.68 10.29 5.82
CA ILE A 80 10.60 10.77 4.96
C ILE A 80 10.75 12.28 4.82
N GLY A 81 11.43 12.71 3.76
CA GLY A 81 11.53 14.14 3.45
C GLY A 81 10.20 14.73 2.96
N SER A 82 10.14 16.06 2.88
CA SER A 82 8.98 16.80 2.36
C SER A 82 8.54 16.34 0.96
N ALA A 83 9.49 16.03 0.08
CA ALA A 83 9.20 15.50 -1.27
C ALA A 83 8.52 14.13 -1.24
N VAL A 84 8.95 13.24 -0.35
CA VAL A 84 8.36 11.90 -0.20
C VAL A 84 6.99 11.98 0.44
N ALA A 85 6.82 12.81 1.47
CA ALA A 85 5.53 13.07 2.09
C ALA A 85 4.51 13.62 1.07
N LYS A 86 4.95 14.56 0.21
CA LYS A 86 4.11 15.11 -0.87
C LYS A 86 3.74 14.02 -1.89
N ASN A 87 4.68 13.20 -2.32
CA ASN A 87 4.43 12.08 -3.23
C ASN A 87 3.46 11.04 -2.64
N ILE A 88 3.60 10.70 -1.35
CA ILE A 88 2.69 9.80 -0.66
C ILE A 88 1.27 10.39 -0.64
N LYS A 89 1.12 11.66 -0.24
CA LYS A 89 -0.19 12.34 -0.23
C LYS A 89 -0.81 12.45 -1.62
N GLN A 90 0.00 12.70 -2.65
CA GLN A 90 -0.46 12.74 -4.03
C GLN A 90 -0.96 11.36 -4.51
N GLN A 91 -0.25 10.28 -4.16
CA GLN A 91 -0.65 8.90 -4.51
C GLN A 91 -1.93 8.45 -3.79
N ILE A 92 -2.13 8.89 -2.56
CA ILE A 92 -3.32 8.57 -1.75
C ILE A 92 -4.54 9.39 -2.20
N GLY A 93 -4.33 10.43 -3.02
CA GLY A 93 -5.40 11.18 -3.64
C GLY A 93 -6.07 12.17 -2.70
N GLU A 94 -5.48 13.36 -2.60
CA GLU A 94 -6.28 14.56 -2.91
C GLU A 94 -6.65 14.56 -4.41
N SER A 95 -7.36 13.53 -4.83
CA SER A 95 -7.89 13.34 -6.17
C SER A 95 -9.14 12.49 -6.01
N GLY A 96 -10.26 13.19 -5.81
CA GLY A 96 -11.60 12.62 -5.97
C GLY A 96 -12.38 12.44 -4.68
N VAL A 97 -13.30 13.37 -4.46
CA VAL A 97 -14.64 13.11 -3.94
C VAL A 97 -15.12 11.72 -4.38
N ARG A 98 -15.45 10.85 -3.43
CA ARG A 98 -16.52 9.84 -3.56
C ARG A 98 -16.77 9.18 -2.21
N GLY A 99 -17.90 9.53 -1.62
CA GLY A 99 -18.35 8.99 -0.34
C GLY A 99 -19.54 9.71 0.30
N ASN A 100 -20.20 10.67 -0.36
CA ASN A 100 -21.57 11.03 0.00
C ASN A 100 -22.40 11.20 -1.27
N LYS A 101 -23.01 10.11 -1.73
CA LYS A 101 -24.10 10.18 -2.70
C LYS A 101 -25.37 10.28 -1.87
N PRO A 102 -26.08 11.42 -1.82
CA PRO A 102 -27.42 11.40 -1.25
C PRO A 102 -28.23 10.41 -2.09
N LEU A 103 -28.86 9.45 -1.41
CA LEU A 103 -29.86 8.56 -2.00
C LEU A 103 -30.89 9.46 -2.68
N ARG A 104 -30.85 9.53 -4.02
CA ARG A 104 -31.90 10.19 -4.79
C ARG A 104 -33.19 9.46 -4.46
N GLY A 105 -34.15 10.21 -3.93
CA GLY A 105 -35.47 9.73 -3.57
C GLY A 105 -36.09 8.93 -4.71
N SER A 106 -36.50 7.71 -4.37
CA SER A 106 -37.46 6.98 -5.18
C SER A 106 -38.82 7.63 -4.95
N ARG A 107 -39.23 8.47 -5.89
CA ARG A 107 -40.65 8.81 -6.06
C ARG A 107 -41.38 7.52 -6.45
N ARG A 108 -42.30 7.08 -5.61
CA ARG A 108 -43.63 6.61 -6.01
C ARG A 108 -44.62 7.08 -4.96
#